data_AF-A0A1B6HFM8-F1
#
_entry.id   AF-A0A1B6HFM8-F1
#
_cell.length_a   1.000
_cell.length_b   1.000
_cell.length_c   1.000
_cell.angle_alpha   90.00
_cell.angle_beta   90.00
_cell.angle_gamma   90.00
#
_symmetry.space_group_name_H-M   'P 1'
#
loop_
_entity.id
_entity.type
_entity.pdbx_description
1 polymer ?
#
loop_
_entity_poly.entity_id
_entity_poly.type
_entity_poly.pdbx_seq_one_letter_code
_entity_poly.pdbx_strand_id
1 'polypeptide(L)'
;MEQMITNRNEFQPNKNKPKKENKDIPHHQLCNGPAKLCISLNITKDQCNKQDLSKWSEMWIEEGNTIPEEQIVKSRRIGIDSAGPEWANKLLRFYIFNNKSVSKRDKVQEAILCG
;
A
#
# COMPACT_ATOMS: atom_id res chain seq x y z
N MET A 1 1.26 -15.27 6.83
CA MET A 1 0.59 -14.90 5.56
C MET A 1 -0.83 -15.44 5.48
N GLU A 2 -1.12 -16.62 6.03
CA GLU A 2 -2.48 -17.20 6.06
C GLU A 2 -3.53 -16.24 6.67
N GLN A 3 -3.26 -15.63 7.83
CA GLN A 3 -4.17 -14.66 8.44
C GLN A 3 -4.50 -13.48 7.51
N MET A 4 -3.52 -13.00 6.72
CA MET A 4 -3.76 -11.91 5.76
C MET A 4 -4.71 -12.35 4.64
N ILE A 5 -4.57 -13.59 4.16
CA ILE A 5 -5.46 -14.17 3.15
C ILE A 5 -6.87 -14.30 3.73
N THR A 6 -6.99 -14.79 4.96
CA THR A 6 -8.26 -14.87 5.69
C THR A 6 -8.91 -13.49 5.79
N ASN A 7 -8.21 -12.48 6.32
CA ASN A 7 -8.71 -11.11 6.42
C ASN A 7 -9.18 -10.56 5.07
N ARG A 8 -8.43 -10.85 4.00
CA ARG A 8 -8.74 -10.40 2.63
C ARG A 8 -9.97 -11.09 2.03
N ASN A 9 -10.20 -12.36 2.33
CA ASN A 9 -11.35 -13.12 1.86
C ASN A 9 -12.61 -12.81 2.67
N GLU A 10 -12.47 -12.51 3.96
CA GLU A 10 -13.57 -12.15 4.85
C GLU A 10 -14.06 -10.71 4.63
N PHE A 11 -13.18 -9.80 4.22
CA PHE A 11 -13.54 -8.41 4.00
C PHE A 11 -14.58 -8.23 2.88
N GLN A 12 -15.73 -7.66 3.25
CA GLN A 12 -16.78 -7.29 2.32
C GLN A 12 -17.03 -5.79 2.34
N PRO A 13 -16.69 -5.05 1.27
CA PRO A 13 -16.99 -3.62 1.19
C PRO A 13 -18.50 -3.35 1.07
N ASN A 14 -19.28 -4.33 0.61
CA ASN A 14 -20.73 -4.23 0.52
C ASN A 14 -21.36 -5.57 0.94
N LYS A 15 -22.08 -5.58 2.07
CA LYS A 15 -22.73 -6.76 2.64
C LYS A 15 -23.85 -7.33 1.77
N ASN A 16 -24.37 -6.53 0.82
CA ASN A 16 -25.45 -6.96 -0.08
C ASN A 16 -24.93 -7.67 -1.35
N LYS A 17 -23.60 -7.72 -1.56
CA LYS A 17 -23.00 -8.43 -2.69
C LYS A 17 -22.67 -9.86 -2.28
N PRO A 18 -22.95 -10.89 -3.12
CA PRO A 18 -22.60 -12.26 -2.80
C PRO A 18 -21.11 -12.40 -2.48
N LYS A 19 -20.78 -13.21 -1.46
CA LYS A 19 -19.39 -13.56 -1.12
C LYS A 19 -18.71 -14.08 -2.38
N LYS A 20 -17.60 -13.45 -2.77
CA LYS A 20 -16.71 -14.05 -3.77
C LYS A 20 -16.11 -15.31 -3.16
N GLU A 21 -15.98 -16.35 -3.98
CA GLU A 21 -15.28 -17.58 -3.60
C GLU A 21 -13.88 -17.28 -3.06
N ASN A 22 -13.39 -18.12 -2.14
CA ASN A 22 -12.03 -18.04 -1.64
C ASN A 22 -11.06 -18.13 -2.82
N LYS A 23 -10.37 -17.03 -3.10
CA LYS A 23 -9.35 -16.99 -4.15
C LYS A 23 -7.99 -17.19 -3.52
N ASP A 24 -7.15 -17.93 -4.23
CA ASP A 24 -5.72 -17.89 -3.98
C ASP A 24 -5.21 -16.49 -4.36
N ILE A 25 -4.71 -15.75 -3.36
CA ILE A 25 -4.22 -14.38 -3.54
C ILE A 25 -2.69 -14.45 -3.60
N PRO A 26 -2.06 -14.13 -4.74
CA PRO A 26 -0.61 -14.09 -4.82
C PRO A 26 -0.05 -13.14 -3.75
N HIS A 27 1.04 -13.52 -3.08
CA HIS A 27 1.58 -12.78 -1.93
C HIS A 27 1.83 -11.29 -2.22
N HIS A 28 2.37 -10.97 -3.41
CA HIS A 28 2.62 -9.59 -3.83
C HIS A 28 1.33 -8.74 -3.95
N GLN A 29 0.15 -9.35 -3.97
CA GLN A 29 -1.14 -8.66 -4.03
C GLN A 29 -1.83 -8.50 -2.68
N LEU A 30 -1.28 -9.05 -1.60
CA LEU A 30 -1.83 -8.91 -0.25
C LEU A 30 -1.79 -7.44 0.19
N CYS A 31 -0.67 -6.75 -0.03
CA CYS A 31 -0.46 -5.39 0.46
C CYS A 31 -0.23 -4.35 -0.66
N ASN A 32 -0.59 -4.66 -1.92
CA ASN A 32 -0.37 -3.75 -3.06
C ASN A 32 -1.39 -2.60 -3.17
N GLY A 33 -1.67 -1.94 -2.07
CA GLY A 33 -2.52 -0.75 -2.01
C GLY A 33 -2.84 -0.36 -0.57
N PRO A 34 -3.17 0.92 -0.30
CA PRO A 34 -3.38 1.40 1.07
C PRO A 34 -4.53 0.67 1.77
N ALA A 35 -5.69 0.55 1.12
CA ALA A 35 -6.82 -0.19 1.67
C ALA A 35 -6.53 -1.70 1.84
N LYS A 36 -5.81 -2.29 0.88
CA LYS A 36 -5.45 -3.73 0.92
C LYS A 36 -4.47 -4.05 2.05
N LEU A 37 -3.51 -3.16 2.30
CA LEU A 37 -2.61 -3.23 3.45
C LEU A 37 -3.41 -3.22 4.75
N CYS A 38 -4.31 -2.24 4.92
CA CYS A 38 -5.14 -2.15 6.12
C CYS A 38 -5.97 -3.40 6.34
N ILE A 39 -6.64 -3.91 5.30
CA ILE A 39 -7.42 -5.15 5.42
C ILE A 39 -6.53 -6.33 5.79
N SER A 40 -5.41 -6.52 5.10
CA SER A 40 -4.53 -7.67 5.32
C SER A 40 -3.97 -7.69 6.75
N LEU A 41 -3.66 -6.52 7.29
CA LEU A 41 -3.14 -6.34 8.65
C LEU A 41 -4.22 -6.08 9.71
N ASN A 42 -5.50 -6.14 9.34
CA ASN A 42 -6.63 -5.82 10.22
C ASN A 42 -6.52 -4.43 10.90
N ILE A 43 -6.02 -3.44 10.17
CA ILE A 43 -5.95 -2.05 10.61
C ILE A 43 -7.34 -1.42 10.45
N THR A 44 -8.04 -1.26 11.57
CA THR A 44 -9.39 -0.68 11.62
C THR A 44 -9.36 0.74 12.18
N LYS A 45 -10.36 1.55 11.82
CA LYS A 45 -10.47 2.91 12.36
C LYS A 45 -10.70 2.89 13.87
N ASP A 46 -11.53 1.97 14.36
CA ASP A 46 -11.96 1.97 15.76
C ASP A 46 -10.83 1.55 16.71
N GLN A 47 -9.95 0.65 16.26
CA GLN A 47 -8.84 0.16 17.09
C GLN A 47 -7.57 1.00 16.89
N CYS A 48 -7.24 1.37 15.65
CA CYS A 48 -5.92 1.89 15.32
C CYS A 48 -5.84 3.42 15.20
N ASN A 49 -6.97 4.11 14.94
CA ASN A 49 -6.94 5.55 14.71
C ASN A 49 -6.53 6.30 15.98
N LYS A 50 -5.68 7.34 15.82
CA LYS A 50 -5.13 8.17 16.92
C LYS A 50 -4.21 7.44 17.91
N GLN A 51 -3.85 6.18 17.65
CA GLN A 51 -2.82 5.51 18.44
C GLN A 51 -1.44 6.10 18.14
N ASP A 52 -0.59 6.17 19.17
CA ASP A 52 0.80 6.59 19.04
C ASP A 52 1.65 5.39 18.61
N LEU A 53 2.09 5.38 17.35
CA LEU A 53 2.86 4.29 16.75
C LEU A 53 4.21 4.03 17.46
N SER A 54 4.72 5.01 18.23
CA SER A 54 5.97 4.85 19.00
C SER A 54 5.78 4.19 20.37
N LYS A 55 4.53 4.05 20.84
CA LYS A 55 4.19 3.55 22.17
C LYS A 55 3.20 2.40 22.18
N TRP A 56 2.37 2.30 21.14
CA TRP A 56 1.33 1.31 21.05
C TRP A 56 1.91 -0.08 20.82
N SER A 57 1.48 -1.06 21.62
CA SER A 57 2.02 -2.43 21.60
C SER A 57 1.52 -3.28 20.44
N GLU A 58 0.35 -2.97 19.88
CA GLU A 58 -0.30 -3.84 18.88
C GLU A 58 0.23 -3.61 17.46
N MET A 59 0.93 -2.50 17.21
CA MET A 59 1.52 -2.19 15.90
C MET A 59 2.76 -1.33 16.11
N TRP A 60 3.85 -1.72 15.47
CA TRP A 60 5.14 -1.03 15.55
C TRP A 60 5.83 -1.03 14.19
N ILE A 61 6.92 -0.27 14.09
CA ILE A 61 7.84 -0.28 12.95
C ILE A 61 9.16 -0.84 13.45
N GLU A 62 9.73 -1.77 12.70
CA GLU A 62 11.06 -2.32 12.93
C GLU A 62 12.06 -1.70 11.96
N GLU A 63 13.34 -1.69 12.34
CA GLU A 63 14.40 -1.27 11.45
C GLU A 63 14.46 -2.18 10.22
N GLY A 64 14.36 -1.57 9.05
CA GLY A 64 14.44 -2.26 7.76
C GLY A 64 15.83 -2.10 7.14
N ASN A 65 16.01 -2.75 5.99
CA ASN A 65 17.22 -2.57 5.20
C ASN A 65 17.30 -1.14 4.65
N THR A 66 18.50 -0.55 4.68
CA THR A 66 18.76 0.70 3.96
C THR A 66 18.63 0.46 2.45
N ILE A 67 17.78 1.23 1.80
CA ILE A 67 17.59 1.19 0.35
C ILE A 67 18.36 2.36 -0.28
N PRO A 68 19.25 2.12 -1.25
CA PRO A 68 19.96 3.17 -1.95
C PRO A 68 19.01 4.15 -2.67
N GLU A 69 19.37 5.43 -2.76
CA GLU A 69 18.52 6.46 -3.38
C GLU A 69 18.25 6.16 -4.86
N GLU A 70 19.22 5.56 -5.56
CA GLU A 70 19.10 5.11 -6.95
C GLU A 70 18.08 3.98 -7.15
N GLN A 71 17.60 3.36 -6.06
CA GLN A 71 16.51 2.36 -6.11
C GLN A 71 15.16 2.94 -5.69
N ILE A 72 15.08 4.25 -5.38
CA ILE A 72 13.85 4.92 -4.97
C ILE A 72 13.27 5.72 -6.14
N VAL A 73 12.12 5.27 -6.64
CA VAL A 73 11.37 6.00 -7.66
C VAL A 73 10.53 7.09 -7.00
N LYS A 74 10.70 8.34 -7.48
CA LYS A 74 9.87 9.49 -7.13
C LYS A 74 8.78 9.65 -8.19
N SER A 75 7.50 9.60 -7.81
CA SER A 75 6.35 9.65 -8.73
C SER A 75 5.26 10.62 -8.29
N ARG A 76 4.33 10.94 -9.19
CA ARG A 76 3.07 11.62 -8.83
C ARG A 76 2.26 10.74 -7.88
N ARG A 77 1.49 11.37 -7.00
CA ARG A 77 0.56 10.67 -6.09
C ARG A 77 -0.67 10.18 -6.87
N ILE A 78 -1.34 9.15 -6.37
CA ILE A 78 -2.49 8.52 -7.03
C ILE A 78 -3.79 9.10 -6.48
N GLY A 79 -4.73 9.45 -7.36
CA GLY A 79 -6.10 9.81 -6.96
C GLY A 79 -6.24 11.20 -6.35
N ILE A 80 -5.33 12.12 -6.67
CA ILE A 80 -5.33 13.50 -6.16
C ILE A 80 -5.42 14.55 -7.28
N ASP A 81 -5.92 14.17 -8.46
CA ASP A 81 -6.00 15.07 -9.62
C ASP A 81 -6.87 16.31 -9.35
N SER A 82 -7.79 16.23 -8.38
CA SER A 82 -8.60 17.34 -7.89
C SER A 82 -7.85 18.38 -7.04
N ALA A 83 -6.61 18.10 -6.63
CA ALA A 83 -5.79 19.02 -5.82
C ALA A 83 -5.13 20.15 -6.63
N GLY A 84 -5.51 20.31 -7.91
CA GLY A 84 -4.93 21.29 -8.83
C GLY A 84 -3.62 20.82 -9.45
N PRO A 85 -3.25 21.39 -10.61
CA PRO A 85 -2.11 20.91 -11.40
C PRO A 85 -0.77 21.04 -10.67
N GLU A 86 -0.61 22.04 -9.79
CA GLU A 86 0.62 22.17 -9.02
C GLU A 86 0.84 20.95 -8.12
N TRP A 87 -0.13 20.62 -7.26
CA TRP A 87 0.03 19.56 -6.25
C TRP A 87 -0.18 18.15 -6.78
N ALA A 88 -0.97 18.00 -7.85
CA ALA A 88 -1.16 16.73 -8.55
C ALA A 88 0.13 16.30 -9.28
N ASN A 89 0.92 17.24 -9.80
CA ASN A 89 2.13 16.95 -10.58
C ASN A 89 3.41 16.81 -9.74
N LYS A 90 3.43 17.23 -8.47
CA LYS A 90 4.61 17.07 -7.61
C LYS A 90 4.93 15.57 -7.35
N LEU A 91 6.22 15.23 -7.37
CA LEU A 91 6.73 13.87 -7.17
C LEU A 91 6.82 13.49 -5.68
N LEU A 92 5.67 13.47 -5.00
CA LEU A 92 5.54 13.24 -3.56
C LEU A 92 5.11 11.82 -3.20
N ARG A 93 5.37 10.85 -4.07
CA ARG A 93 5.15 9.43 -3.83
C ARG A 93 6.45 8.69 -4.10
N PHE A 94 6.84 7.84 -3.15
CA PHE A 94 8.10 7.11 -3.18
C PHE A 94 7.82 5.61 -3.16
N TYR A 95 8.58 4.84 -3.92
CA TYR A 95 8.54 3.38 -3.87
C TYR A 95 9.84 2.77 -4.41
N ILE A 96 10.09 1.51 -4.04
CA ILE A 96 11.27 0.75 -4.48
C ILE A 96 11.10 0.34 -5.95
N PHE A 97 12.10 0.64 -6.77
CA PHE A 97 12.16 0.30 -8.19
C PHE A 97 11.88 -1.19 -8.44
N ASN A 98 11.08 -1.48 -9.47
CA ASN A 98 10.72 -2.83 -9.91
C ASN A 98 10.05 -3.74 -8.85
N ASN A 99 9.59 -3.20 -7.71
CA ASN A 99 8.95 -3.98 -6.67
C ASN A 99 7.52 -4.39 -7.08
N LYS A 100 7.24 -5.70 -7.14
CA LYS A 100 5.95 -6.28 -7.56
C LYS A 100 4.78 -5.95 -6.61
N SER A 101 5.08 -5.60 -5.37
CA SER A 101 4.07 -5.25 -4.36
C SER A 101 3.64 -3.78 -4.44
N VAL A 102 4.22 -2.98 -5.34
CA VAL A 102 3.81 -1.58 -5.55
C VAL A 102 2.46 -1.54 -6.24
N SER A 103 1.52 -0.76 -5.69
CA SER A 103 0.14 -0.68 -6.16
C SER A 103 -0.03 -0.20 -7.60
N LYS A 104 0.75 0.81 -8.00
CA LYS A 104 0.79 1.35 -9.36
C LYS A 104 2.19 1.85 -9.68
N ARG A 105 2.89 1.15 -10.57
CA ARG A 105 4.23 1.56 -11.04
C ARG A 105 4.11 2.70 -12.06
N ASP A 106 5.01 3.66 -11.96
CA ASP A 106 5.15 4.77 -12.89
C ASP A 106 6.32 4.47 -13.83
N LYS A 107 5.99 3.89 -14.99
CA LYS A 107 6.99 3.43 -15.96
C LYS A 107 7.86 4.56 -16.51
N VAL A 108 7.33 5.80 -16.55
CA VAL A 108 8.08 6.96 -17.03
C VAL A 108 9.16 7.31 -16.01
N GLN A 109 8.78 7.43 -14.74
CA GLN A 109 9.74 7.72 -13.67
C GLN A 109 10.72 6.57 -13.42
N GLU A 110 10.30 5.32 -13.62
CA GLU A 110 11.20 4.16 -13.60
C GLU A 110 12.23 4.21 -14.72
N ALA A 111 11.84 4.57 -15.94
CA ALA A 111 12.77 4.68 -17.07
C ALA A 111 13.79 5.82 -16.86
N ILE A 112 13.37 6.95 -16.28
CA ILE A 112 14.25 8.07 -15.95
C ILE A 112 15.29 7.67 -14.89
N LEU A 113 14.95 6.79 -13.96
CA LEU A 113 15.89 6.33 -12.92
C LEU A 113 16.96 5.38 -13.47
N CYS A 114 16.69 4.70 -14.59
CA CYS A 114 17.61 3.76 -15.23
C CYS A 114 18.47 4.36 -16.35
N GLY A 115 18.19 5.60 -16.76
CA GLY A 115 18.94 6.32 -17.80
C GLY A 115 19.92 7.30 -17.17
#